data_AF-A0A969TSN1-F1
#
_entry.id   AF-A0A969TSN1-F1
#
_cell.length_a   1.000
_cell.length_b   1.000
_cell.length_c   1.000
_cell.angle_alpha   90.00
_cell.angle_beta   90.00
_cell.angle_gamma   90.00
#
_symmetry.space_group_name_H-M   'P 1'
#
loop_
_entity.id
_entity.type
_entity.pdbx_description
1 polymer ?
#
loop_
_entity_poly.entity_id
_entity_poly.type
_entity_poly.pdbx_seq_one_letter_code
_entity_poly.pdbx_strand_id
1 'polypeptide(L)' 'MGAVAADANDRFIYNRTNGVLFFDGDGSGDTLTRIAIASLTPGVALTSADIFVSA' A
#
# COMPACT_ATOMS: atom_id res chain seq x y z
N MET A 1 -7.70 -3.22 -2.12
CA MET A 1 -6.68 -2.19 -1.92
C MET A 1 -6.58 -1.36 -3.20
N GLY A 2 -6.65 -0.04 -3.07
CA GLY A 2 -6.63 0.91 -4.20
C GLY A 2 -5.27 1.61 -4.35
N ALA A 3 -5.09 2.36 -5.43
CA ALA A 3 -3.89 3.16 -5.70
C ALA A 3 -3.76 4.40 -4.81
N VAL A 4 -4.80 4.71 -4.03
CA VAL A 4 -4.90 5.82 -3.08
C VAL A 4 -5.57 5.28 -1.82
N ALA A 5 -5.18 5.79 -0.65
CA ALA A 5 -5.86 5.55 0.61
C ALA A 5 -7.31 6.07 0.52
N ALA A 6 -8.29 5.24 0.87
CA ALA A 6 -9.69 5.65 0.97
C ALA A 6 -9.98 6.33 2.31
N ASP A 7 -9.29 5.95 3.38
CA ASP A 7 -9.28 6.66 4.66
C ASP A 7 -7.91 6.59 5.37
N ALA A 8 -7.77 7.30 6.50
CA ALA A 8 -6.51 7.42 7.24
C ALA A 8 -5.98 6.10 7.84
N ASN A 9 -6.80 5.04 7.84
CA ASN A 9 -6.39 3.69 8.28
C ASN A 9 -5.86 2.84 7.11
N ASP A 10 -5.88 3.33 5.87
CA ASP A 10 -5.27 2.66 4.73
C ASP A 10 -3.76 2.89 4.71
N ARG A 11 -3.09 2.10 5.54
CA ARG A 11 -1.63 2.15 5.78
C ARG A 11 -0.81 1.45 4.70
N PHE A 12 -1.44 0.64 3.87
CA PHE A 12 -0.81 -0.12 2.79
C PHE A 12 -1.45 0.27 1.46
N ILE A 13 -0.66 0.89 0.58
CA ILE A 13 -1.14 1.39 -0.71
C ILE A 13 -0.45 0.60 -1.83
N TYR A 14 -1.25 -0.03 -2.70
CA TYR A 14 -0.74 -0.79 -3.83
C TYR A 14 -1.00 -0.09 -5.15
N ASN A 15 0.08 0.32 -5.82
CA ASN A 15 0.01 0.84 -7.17
C ASN A 15 -0.03 -0.33 -8.16
N ARG A 16 -1.24 -0.67 -8.60
CA ARG A 16 -1.49 -1.79 -9.52
C ARG A 16 -0.82 -1.63 -10.88
N THR A 17 -0.56 -0.39 -11.31
CA THR A 17 0.03 -0.09 -12.63
C THR A 17 1.50 -0.49 -12.69
N ASN A 18 2.26 -0.25 -11.63
CA ASN A 18 3.70 -0.53 -11.58
C ASN A 18 4.11 -1.60 -10.58
N GLY A 19 3.15 -2.15 -9.82
CA GLY A 19 3.40 -3.23 -8.87
C GLY A 19 4.02 -2.79 -7.54
N VAL A 20 4.15 -1.49 -7.27
CA VAL A 20 4.80 -1.01 -6.03
C VAL A 20 3.81 -1.01 -4.87
N LEU A 21 4.20 -1.65 -3.76
CA LEU A 21 3.52 -1.57 -2.48
C LEU A 21 4.23 -0.53 -1.60
N PHE A 22 3.45 0.41 -1.08
CA PHE A 22 3.90 1.44 -0.16
C PHE A 22 3.30 1.23 1.23
N PHE A 23 4.08 1.57 2.26
CA PHE A 23 3.60 1.73 3.62
C PHE A 23 3.52 3.21 3.97
N ASP A 24 2.36 3.63 4.43
CA ASP A 24 2.12 4.95 4.96
C ASP A 24 2.10 4.89 6.50
N GLY A 25 3.15 5.43 7.10
CA GLY A 25 3.43 5.34 8.53
C GLY A 25 2.59 6.28 9.40
N ASP A 26 1.95 7.29 8.83
CA ASP A 26 1.12 8.26 9.54
C ASP A 26 -0.33 8.29 9.06
N GLY A 27 -0.64 7.63 7.93
CA GLY A 27 -1.99 7.53 7.39
C GLY A 27 -2.46 8.81 6.69
N SER A 28 -1.55 9.72 6.36
CA SER A 28 -1.86 10.98 5.66
C SER A 28 -2.35 10.76 4.23
N GLY A 29 -2.01 9.63 3.62
CA GLY A 29 -2.26 9.35 2.21
C GLY A 29 -1.33 10.11 1.27
N ASP A 30 -0.39 10.90 1.78
CA ASP A 30 0.50 11.75 0.98
C ASP A 30 1.59 10.93 0.26
N THR A 31 1.92 11.33 -0.96
CA THR A 31 2.96 10.66 -1.75
C THR A 31 4.37 10.84 -1.19
N LEU A 32 4.60 11.90 -0.41
CA LEU A 32 5.88 12.21 0.19
C LEU A 32 6.12 11.47 1.52
N THR A 33 5.08 10.98 2.18
CA THR A 33 5.13 10.34 3.49
C THR A 33 5.14 8.81 3.42
N ARG A 34 4.69 8.24 2.29
CA ARG A 34 4.71 6.79 2.08
C ARG A 34 6.10 6.27 1.68
N ILE A 35 6.46 5.08 2.17
CA ILE A 35 7.74 4.40 1.90
C ILE A 35 7.47 3.18 1.01
N ALA A 36 8.22 3.00 -0.07
CA ALA A 36 8.14 1.77 -0.88
C ALA A 36 8.75 0.59 -0.11
N ILE A 37 7.99 -0.50 0.04
CA ILE A 37 8.41 -1.67 0.83
C ILE A 37 8.47 -2.97 0.02
N ALA A 38 7.82 -3.04 -1.14
CA ALA A 38 7.91 -4.19 -2.03
C ALA A 38 7.61 -3.82 -3.50
N SER A 39 8.16 -4.62 -4.41
CA SER A 39 7.82 -4.63 -5.83
C SER A 39 7.23 -5.99 -6.18
N LEU A 40 5.97 -5.99 -6.63
CA LEU A 40 5.22 -7.18 -7.03
C LEU A 40 5.07 -7.20 -8.55
N THR A 41 4.64 -8.34 -9.10
CA THR A 41 4.18 -8.38 -10.49
C THR A 41 3.01 -7.40 -10.66
N PRO A 42 3.06 -6.46 -11.63
CA PRO A 42 1.95 -5.54 -11.87
C PRO A 42 0.63 -6.28 -12.11
N GLY A 43 -0.47 -5.73 -11.60
CA GLY A 43 -1.80 -6.30 -11.81
C GLY A 43 -2.24 -7.39 -10.83
N VAL A 44 -1.39 -7.88 -9.92
CA VAL A 44 -1.82 -8.89 -8.92
C VAL A 44 -2.97 -8.39 -8.05
N ALA A 45 -3.87 -9.31 -7.70
CA ALA A 45 -5.01 -9.03 -6.83
C ALA A 45 -4.59 -9.05 -5.35
N LEU A 46 -3.87 -8.01 -4.92
CA LEU A 46 -3.51 -7.83 -3.51
C LEU A 46 -4.69 -7.29 -2.70
N THR A 47 -4.97 -7.95 -1.58
CA THR A 47 -6.00 -7.59 -0.60
C THR A 47 -5.38 -7.40 0.79
N SER A 48 -6.15 -6.86 1.75
CA SER A 48 -5.70 -6.76 3.14
C SER A 48 -5.46 -8.13 3.78
N ALA A 49 -6.13 -9.19 3.31
CA ALA A 49 -5.95 -10.55 3.84
C ALA A 49 -4.58 -11.15 3.48
N ASP A 50 -3.90 -10.58 2.49
CA ASP A 50 -2.55 -10.99 2.05
C ASP A 50 -1.43 -10.30 2.87
N ILE A 51 -1.79 -9.41 3.79
CA ILE A 51 -0.86 -8.63 4.60
C ILE A 51 -0.98 -9.06 6.06
N PHE A 52 0.10 -9.64 6.59
CA PHE A 52 0.22 -9.99 7.99
C PHE A 52 1.22 -9.06 8.67
N VAL A 53 0.82 -8.47 9.80
CA VAL A 53 1.66 -7.60 10.64
C VAL A 53 1.76 -8.23 12.02
N SER A 54 2.98 -8.44 12.49
CA SER A 54 3.26 -8.95 13.84
C SER A 54 4.10 -7.96 14.65
N ALA A 55 4.05 -8.11 15.96
CA ALA A 55 4.90 -7.39 16.90
C ALA A 55 6.35 -7.92 16.91
#